data_AF-A0A4Q1S1I6-F1
#
_entry.id   AF-A0A4Q1S1I6-F1
#
_cell.length_a   1.000
_cell.length_b   1.000
_cell.length_c   1.000
_cell.angle_alpha   90.00
_cell.angle_beta   90.00
_cell.angle_gamma   90.00
#
_symmetry.space_group_name_H-M   'P 1'
#
loop_
_entity.id
_entity.type
_entity.pdbx_description
1 polymer ?
#
loop_
_entity_poly.entity_id
_entity_poly.type
_entity_poly.pdbx_seq_one_letter_code
_entity_poly.pdbx_strand_id
1 'polypeptide(L)'
;MIRRVSLAAAACAAVGFSLVTVPAHAAGAEATPAHASQKVMSGSDHVKCTRLSKGQLCIVMDSRPQSIDVIYTKKGGANIKAQLGYRMNGSSSYAGLETISDGDRATNTWKMSWPCKKAVGLIKVRGQGTFETPAATFPGC
;
A
#
# COMPACT_ATOMS: atom_id res chain seq x y z
N MET A 1 14.74 -39.61 -52.22
CA MET A 1 15.92 -39.39 -51.35
C MET A 1 15.61 -40.01 -49.99
N ILE A 2 16.13 -41.22 -49.74
CA ILE A 2 17.18 -41.59 -48.77
C ILE A 2 16.60 -42.05 -47.41
N ARG A 3 17.20 -43.13 -46.91
CA ARG A 3 16.70 -44.16 -45.97
C ARG A 3 16.71 -43.76 -44.49
N ARG A 4 15.94 -44.55 -43.74
CA ARG A 4 15.83 -44.63 -42.27
C ARG A 4 17.13 -45.12 -41.57
N VAL A 5 17.10 -44.96 -40.24
CA VAL A 5 17.70 -45.76 -39.14
C VAL A 5 19.05 -45.27 -38.59
N SER A 6 19.10 -44.90 -37.31
CA SER A 6 19.76 -45.70 -36.24
C SER A 6 19.75 -44.99 -34.88
N LEU A 7 19.29 -45.73 -33.86
CA LEU A 7 19.55 -45.49 -32.44
C LEU A 7 21.06 -45.58 -32.15
N ALA A 8 21.54 -44.79 -31.19
CA ALA A 8 22.71 -45.16 -30.38
C ALA A 8 22.57 -44.56 -28.97
N ALA A 9 22.29 -45.44 -28.01
CA ALA A 9 22.56 -45.18 -26.61
C ALA A 9 24.07 -45.36 -26.35
N ALA A 10 24.67 -44.46 -25.58
CA ALA A 10 26.00 -44.67 -25.01
C ALA A 10 25.98 -44.24 -23.55
N ALA A 11 26.39 -45.17 -22.70
CA ALA A 11 26.37 -45.10 -21.25
C ALA A 11 27.71 -44.61 -20.66
N CYS A 12 27.64 -44.23 -19.39
CA CYS A 12 28.70 -44.19 -18.37
C CYS A 12 29.73 -43.04 -18.39
N ALA A 13 29.69 -42.22 -17.33
CA ALA A 13 30.83 -42.02 -16.44
C ALA A 13 30.32 -41.54 -15.06
N ALA A 14 30.53 -42.36 -14.03
CA ALA A 14 30.34 -42.01 -12.64
C ALA A 14 31.59 -41.28 -12.13
N VAL A 15 31.48 -40.05 -11.62
CA VAL A 15 32.45 -39.51 -10.64
C VAL A 15 31.87 -38.31 -9.89
N GLY A 16 31.99 -38.30 -8.56
CA GLY A 16 32.13 -37.07 -7.79
C GLY A 16 30.97 -36.69 -6.88
N PHE A 17 30.87 -37.34 -5.72
CA PHE A 17 30.23 -36.70 -4.56
C PHE A 17 31.12 -35.53 -4.12
N SER A 18 30.77 -34.31 -4.54
CA SER A 18 31.26 -33.10 -3.88
C SER A 18 30.30 -32.78 -2.74
N LEU A 19 30.75 -32.96 -1.50
CA LEU A 19 30.10 -32.39 -0.33
C LEU A 19 30.20 -30.87 -0.44
N VAL A 20 29.23 -30.24 -1.08
CA VAL A 20 29.07 -28.78 -1.03
C VAL A 20 28.53 -28.47 0.35
N THR A 21 29.41 -27.99 1.22
CA THR A 21 29.05 -27.31 2.46
C THR A 21 28.22 -26.08 2.09
N VAL A 22 26.89 -26.23 2.12
CA VAL A 22 25.96 -25.11 1.97
C VAL A 22 26.10 -24.26 3.24
N PRO A 23 26.54 -22.99 3.17
CA PRO A 23 26.38 -22.10 4.29
C PRO A 23 24.88 -21.93 4.51
N ALA A 24 24.42 -22.28 5.70
CA ALA A 24 23.09 -21.99 6.18
C ALA A 24 22.91 -20.46 6.26
N HIS A 25 22.40 -19.86 5.18
CA HIS A 25 21.78 -18.54 5.24
C HIS A 25 20.31 -18.72 5.57
N ALA A 26 20.05 -19.05 6.84
CA ALA A 26 18.79 -18.75 7.48
C ALA A 26 18.75 -17.25 7.78
N ALA A 27 18.01 -16.48 6.97
CA ALA A 27 17.34 -15.26 7.39
C ALA A 27 16.39 -14.85 6.27
N GLY A 28 15.09 -14.80 6.57
CA GLY A 28 14.05 -14.46 5.64
C GLY A 28 14.30 -13.11 4.97
N ALA A 29 14.23 -13.10 3.65
CA ALA A 29 13.79 -11.93 2.92
C ALA A 29 12.28 -12.12 2.69
N GLU A 30 11.52 -11.97 3.76
CA GLU A 30 10.13 -11.52 3.63
C GLU A 30 10.24 -10.20 2.88
N ALA A 31 9.76 -10.16 1.64
CA ALA A 31 9.74 -8.97 0.83
C ALA A 31 8.93 -7.92 1.57
N THR A 32 9.62 -7.09 2.36
CA THR A 32 9.01 -5.95 3.01
C THR A 32 8.56 -5.07 1.84
N PRO A 33 7.25 -4.85 1.63
CA PRO A 33 6.84 -3.85 0.67
C PRO A 33 7.52 -2.57 1.12
N ALA A 34 8.28 -1.95 0.23
CA ALA A 34 9.02 -0.73 0.51
C ALA A 34 8.07 0.25 1.19
N HIS A 35 8.18 0.36 2.52
CA HIS A 35 7.40 1.30 3.31
C HIS A 35 7.85 2.66 2.83
N ALA A 36 7.10 3.25 1.88
CA ALA A 36 7.34 4.61 1.45
C ALA A 36 7.40 5.45 2.72
N SER A 37 8.55 6.08 3.00
CA SER A 37 8.82 6.74 4.27
C SER A 37 7.67 7.65 4.64
N GLN A 38 6.91 7.26 5.67
CA GLN A 38 5.74 7.99 6.16
C GLN A 38 6.24 9.02 7.17
N LYS A 39 6.26 10.30 6.79
CA LYS A 39 6.52 11.39 7.76
C LYS A 39 5.19 11.96 8.23
N VAL A 40 4.93 11.85 9.53
CA VAL A 40 3.75 12.48 10.16
C VAL A 40 3.92 14.00 10.14
N MET A 41 2.88 14.72 9.71
CA MET A 41 2.77 16.17 9.85
C MET A 41 1.78 16.50 10.95
N SER A 42 2.19 17.34 11.91
CA SER A 42 1.30 17.85 12.95
C SER A 42 0.26 18.79 12.35
N GLY A 43 -1.01 18.42 12.49
CA GLY A 43 -2.19 19.27 12.32
C GLY A 43 -3.05 19.23 13.59
N SER A 44 -4.14 20.01 13.60
CA SER A 44 -5.19 19.93 14.62
C SER A 44 -5.66 18.48 14.83
N ASP A 45 -6.27 18.15 15.97
CA ASP A 45 -6.64 16.75 16.22
C ASP A 45 -7.64 16.16 15.23
N HIS A 46 -8.36 17.02 14.52
CA HIS A 46 -9.26 16.67 13.43
C HIS A 46 -8.62 16.61 12.04
N VAL A 47 -7.37 17.07 11.88
CA VAL A 47 -6.61 16.93 10.62
C VAL A 47 -5.28 16.26 10.88
N LYS A 48 -5.10 15.05 10.34
CA LYS A 48 -3.82 14.34 10.41
C LYS A 48 -3.35 13.97 9.02
N CYS A 49 -2.07 14.23 8.75
CA CYS A 49 -1.48 13.96 7.45
C CYS A 49 -0.22 13.11 7.58
N THR A 50 -0.05 12.22 6.60
CA THR A 50 1.18 11.49 6.33
C THR A 50 1.75 11.96 5.00
N ARG A 51 2.98 12.44 5.02
CA ARG A 51 3.74 12.72 3.81
C ARG A 51 4.33 11.41 3.29
N LEU A 52 4.12 11.17 2.00
CA LEU A 52 4.67 10.05 1.24
C LEU A 52 5.71 10.58 0.25
N SER A 53 6.53 9.70 -0.29
CA SER A 53 7.59 10.07 -1.26
C SER A 53 7.05 10.78 -2.50
N LYS A 54 5.82 10.47 -2.93
CA LYS A 54 5.18 10.99 -4.16
C LYS A 54 3.87 11.76 -3.90
N GLY A 55 3.59 12.12 -2.65
CA GLY A 55 2.35 12.82 -2.33
C GLY A 55 2.13 13.02 -0.84
N GLN A 56 0.90 13.39 -0.48
CA GLN A 56 0.50 13.56 0.91
C GLN A 56 -0.92 13.01 1.07
N LEU A 57 -1.10 12.15 2.06
CA LEU A 57 -2.38 11.62 2.49
C LEU A 57 -2.83 12.39 3.73
N CYS A 58 -4.07 12.84 3.78
CA CYS A 58 -4.67 13.48 4.93
C CYS A 58 -6.05 12.90 5.22
N ILE A 59 -6.39 12.87 6.50
CA ILE A 59 -7.76 12.70 6.98
C ILE A 59 -8.21 14.02 7.61
N VAL A 60 -9.44 14.42 7.32
CA VAL A 60 -10.14 15.55 7.95
C VAL A 60 -11.44 15.01 8.54
N MET A 61 -11.72 15.37 9.79
CA MET A 61 -12.92 14.95 10.50
C MET A 61 -13.72 16.18 10.90
N ASP A 62 -14.83 16.42 10.22
CA ASP A 62 -15.68 17.59 10.44
C ASP A 62 -16.89 17.24 11.28
N SER A 63 -17.35 18.16 12.14
CA SER A 63 -18.51 17.93 13.01
C SER A 63 -19.80 18.60 12.52
N ARG A 64 -19.76 19.44 11.47
CA ARG A 64 -20.91 20.20 10.93
C ARG A 64 -20.82 20.45 9.40
N PRO A 65 -21.35 19.56 8.54
CA PRO A 65 -21.94 18.25 8.87
C PRO A 65 -20.87 17.27 9.37
N GLN A 66 -21.32 16.20 10.03
CA GLN A 66 -20.41 15.15 10.48
C GLN A 66 -19.89 14.36 9.28
N SER A 67 -18.59 14.47 8.98
CA SER A 67 -17.97 13.78 7.87
C SER A 67 -16.52 13.39 8.13
N ILE A 68 -16.09 12.37 7.40
CA ILE A 68 -14.68 12.04 7.22
C ILE A 68 -14.33 12.33 5.78
N ASP A 69 -13.34 13.20 5.56
CA ASP A 69 -12.71 13.37 4.27
C ASP A 69 -11.34 12.71 4.28
N VAL A 70 -11.08 11.90 3.26
CA VAL A 70 -9.74 11.36 3.02
C VAL A 70 -9.25 11.91 1.70
N ILE A 71 -8.07 12.50 1.76
CA ILE A 71 -7.54 13.35 0.71
C ILE A 71 -6.14 12.87 0.37
N TYR A 72 -5.89 12.59 -0.90
CA TYR A 72 -4.55 12.33 -1.40
C TYR A 72 -4.18 13.36 -2.46
N THR A 73 -3.11 14.13 -2.19
CA THR A 73 -2.51 15.05 -3.17
C THR A 73 -1.24 14.43 -3.71
N LYS A 74 -1.23 14.09 -5.01
CA LYS A 74 -0.08 13.53 -5.70
C LYS A 74 0.85 14.66 -6.14
N LYS A 75 2.16 14.46 -5.95
CA LYS A 75 3.20 15.48 -6.18
C LYS A 75 4.29 15.02 -7.17
N GLY A 76 4.14 13.86 -7.80
CA GLY A 76 5.11 13.37 -8.77
C GLY A 76 4.90 11.92 -9.20
N GLY A 77 5.55 11.56 -10.31
CA GLY A 77 5.72 10.19 -10.81
C GLY A 77 4.54 9.66 -11.63
N ALA A 78 4.61 8.40 -12.03
CA ALA A 78 3.60 7.77 -12.87
C ALA A 78 2.21 7.73 -12.21
N ASN A 79 1.18 7.62 -13.05
CA ASN A 79 -0.21 7.45 -12.63
C ASN A 79 -0.34 6.20 -11.74
N ILE A 80 -1.12 6.33 -10.68
CA ILE A 80 -1.42 5.22 -9.77
C ILE A 80 -2.89 4.84 -9.86
N LYS A 81 -3.20 3.56 -9.63
CA LYS A 81 -4.57 3.12 -9.37
C LYS A 81 -4.72 2.89 -7.87
N ALA A 82 -5.60 3.64 -7.23
CA ALA A 82 -5.75 3.62 -5.78
C ALA A 82 -7.20 3.67 -5.33
N GLN A 83 -7.45 3.22 -4.11
CA GLN A 83 -8.72 3.42 -3.40
C GLN A 83 -8.45 4.27 -2.16
N LEU A 84 -9.15 5.39 -2.03
CA LEU A 84 -9.20 6.13 -0.77
C LEU A 84 -10.16 5.44 0.19
N GLY A 85 -9.87 5.51 1.47
CA GLY A 85 -10.70 4.90 2.50
C GLY A 85 -10.39 5.42 3.88
N TYR A 86 -11.15 4.99 4.88
CA TYR A 86 -10.86 5.23 6.28
C TYR A 86 -10.97 3.93 7.07
N ARG A 87 -10.29 3.87 8.21
CA ARG A 87 -10.48 2.83 9.23
C ARG A 87 -11.01 3.46 10.51
N MET A 88 -12.08 2.88 11.02
CA MET A 88 -12.70 3.28 12.28
C MET A 88 -13.23 2.02 12.97
N ASN A 89 -13.03 1.90 14.28
CA ASN A 89 -13.54 0.76 15.06
C ASN A 89 -13.06 -0.61 14.55
N GLY A 90 -11.83 -0.70 14.04
CA GLY A 90 -11.26 -1.93 13.48
C GLY A 90 -11.72 -2.28 12.06
N SER A 91 -12.74 -1.61 11.53
CA SER A 91 -13.26 -1.84 10.17
C SER A 91 -12.76 -0.78 9.20
N SER A 92 -12.43 -1.20 7.98
CA SER A 92 -12.02 -0.30 6.89
C SER A 92 -13.11 -0.15 5.85
N SER A 93 -13.35 1.07 5.41
CA SER A 93 -14.28 1.41 4.32
C SER A 93 -13.50 2.08 3.21
N TYR A 94 -13.61 1.57 1.98
CA TYR A 94 -12.93 2.09 0.80
C TYR A 94 -13.93 2.56 -0.24
N ALA A 95 -13.56 3.61 -0.94
CA ALA A 95 -14.24 4.07 -2.15
C ALA A 95 -13.84 3.21 -3.36
N GLY A 96 -14.43 3.55 -4.51
CA GLY A 96 -14.09 2.94 -5.80
C GLY A 96 -12.61 3.11 -6.16
N LEU A 97 -12.12 2.23 -7.04
CA LEU A 97 -10.78 2.33 -7.60
C LEU A 97 -10.73 3.50 -8.59
N GLU A 98 -9.80 4.42 -8.38
CA GLU A 98 -9.58 5.58 -9.24
C GLU A 98 -8.15 5.63 -9.77
N THR A 99 -7.96 6.28 -10.91
CA THR A 99 -6.63 6.60 -11.44
C THR A 99 -6.27 8.01 -10.97
N ILE A 100 -5.17 8.15 -10.23
CA ILE A 100 -4.68 9.43 -9.71
C ILE A 100 -3.39 9.77 -10.48
N SER A 101 -3.44 10.85 -11.24
CA SER A 101 -2.35 11.33 -12.10
C SER A 101 -1.44 12.29 -11.35
N ASP A 102 -0.32 12.64 -11.98
CA ASP A 102 0.56 13.64 -11.39
C ASP A 102 -0.12 15.00 -11.24
N GLY A 103 0.08 15.66 -10.10
CA GLY A 103 -0.58 16.91 -9.74
C GLY A 103 -2.04 16.77 -9.25
N ASP A 104 -2.65 15.58 -9.38
CA ASP A 104 -4.04 15.40 -8.99
C ASP A 104 -4.25 15.43 -7.47
N ARG A 105 -5.46 15.85 -7.10
CA ARG A 105 -5.99 15.77 -5.75
C ARG A 105 -7.25 14.90 -5.75
N ALA A 106 -7.12 13.69 -5.23
CA ALA A 106 -8.25 12.79 -5.00
C ALA A 106 -8.86 13.03 -3.62
N THR A 107 -10.18 12.98 -3.51
CA THR A 107 -10.90 13.18 -2.24
C THR A 107 -12.13 12.30 -2.22
N ASN A 108 -12.37 11.64 -1.08
CA ASN A 108 -13.62 10.95 -0.79
C ASN A 108 -14.15 11.39 0.57
N THR A 109 -15.48 11.53 0.64
CA THR A 109 -16.21 12.03 1.80
C THR A 109 -17.24 11.01 2.24
N TRP A 110 -17.24 10.66 3.53
CA TRP A 110 -18.25 9.82 4.15
C TRP A 110 -19.01 10.61 5.20
N LYS A 111 -20.32 10.77 5.00
CA LYS A 111 -21.21 11.38 6.00
C LYS A 111 -21.48 10.39 7.13
N MET A 112 -21.48 10.88 8.36
CA MET A 112 -21.64 10.07 9.56
C MET A 112 -22.75 10.61 10.46
N SER A 113 -23.32 9.74 11.29
CA SER A 113 -24.30 10.08 12.33
C SER A 113 -23.75 9.96 13.75
N TRP A 114 -22.61 9.28 13.96
CA TRP A 114 -22.04 8.98 15.28
C TRP A 114 -20.52 9.16 15.30
N PRO A 115 -20.01 10.38 15.52
CA PRO A 115 -18.65 10.72 15.16
C PRO A 115 -17.63 10.52 16.28
N CYS A 116 -17.97 10.37 17.56
CA CYS A 116 -16.96 10.40 18.65
C CYS A 116 -16.09 9.14 18.76
N LYS A 117 -15.45 8.76 17.66
CA LYS A 117 -14.48 7.70 17.49
C LYS A 117 -13.30 8.25 16.71
N LYS A 118 -12.12 7.71 16.99
CA LYS A 118 -10.92 8.00 16.20
C LYS A 118 -11.02 7.33 14.83
N ALA A 119 -10.50 8.00 13.80
CA ALA A 119 -10.40 7.43 12.46
C ALA A 119 -9.00 7.62 11.88
N VAL A 120 -8.63 6.70 11.01
CA VAL A 120 -7.38 6.72 10.25
C VAL A 120 -7.71 6.81 8.77
N GLY A 121 -7.12 7.78 8.06
CA GLY A 121 -7.23 7.86 6.60
C GLY A 121 -6.34 6.83 5.94
N LEU A 122 -6.83 6.23 4.87
CA LEU A 122 -6.19 5.15 4.12
C LEU A 122 -6.11 5.50 2.63
N ILE A 123 -5.03 5.06 2.00
CA ILE A 123 -4.94 4.92 0.55
C ILE A 123 -4.36 3.55 0.21
N LYS A 124 -5.13 2.74 -0.50
CA LYS A 124 -4.68 1.43 -1.01
C LYS A 124 -4.24 1.59 -2.46
N VAL A 125 -2.93 1.54 -2.69
CA VAL A 125 -2.32 1.70 -4.02
C VAL A 125 -2.04 0.32 -4.60
N ARG A 126 -2.58 0.07 -5.80
CA ARG A 126 -2.42 -1.22 -6.48
C ARG A 126 -0.93 -1.48 -6.75
N GLY A 127 -0.41 -2.59 -6.22
CA GLY A 127 0.99 -2.99 -6.36
C GLY A 127 1.98 -2.33 -5.39
N GLN A 128 1.53 -1.44 -4.49
CA GLN A 128 2.41 -0.80 -3.49
C GLN A 128 1.93 -0.99 -2.04
N GLY A 129 0.70 -1.45 -1.84
CA GLY A 129 0.13 -1.69 -0.51
C GLY A 129 -0.76 -0.55 -0.02
N THR A 130 -0.95 -0.47 1.29
CA THR A 130 -1.79 0.54 1.93
C THR A 130 -0.94 1.50 2.73
N PHE A 131 -1.19 2.80 2.59
CA PHE A 131 -0.61 3.85 3.40
C PHE A 131 -1.68 4.47 4.28
N GLU A 132 -1.26 4.97 5.44
CA GLU A 132 -2.17 5.41 6.48
C GLU A 132 -1.75 6.77 7.06
N THR A 133 -2.73 7.52 7.57
CA THR A 133 -2.50 8.69 8.42
C THR A 133 -2.34 8.29 9.89
N PRO A 134 -1.88 9.20 10.78
CA PRO A 134 -2.20 9.08 12.19
C PRO A 134 -3.71 9.11 12.42
N ALA A 135 -4.14 8.65 13.59
CA ALA A 135 -5.52 8.73 14.01
C ALA A 135 -5.93 10.19 14.29
N ALA A 136 -7.04 10.62 13.71
CA ALA A 136 -7.71 11.90 13.96
C ALA A 136 -8.97 11.70 14.83
N THR A 137 -9.46 12.78 15.44
CA THR A 137 -10.70 12.84 16.24
C THR A 137 -11.63 13.92 15.71
N PHE A 138 -12.94 13.76 15.89
CA PHE A 138 -13.87 14.84 15.55
C PHE A 138 -13.77 16.00 16.57
N PRO A 139 -13.90 17.26 16.14
CA PRO A 139 -13.97 18.40 17.02
C PRO A 139 -15.21 18.34 17.92
N GLY A 140 -15.04 18.57 19.22
CA GLY A 140 -16.14 18.60 20.20
C GLY A 140 -16.58 17.23 20.71
N CYS A 141 -15.84 16.19 20.31
CA CYS A 141 -15.62 15.00 21.11
C CYS A 141 -14.35 15.22 21.97
#